data_AF-A0A964ZCS7-F1
#
_entry.id   AF-A0A964ZCS7-F1
#
_cell.length_a   1.000
_cell.length_b   1.000
_cell.length_c   1.000
_cell.angle_alpha   90.00
_cell.angle_beta   90.00
_cell.angle_gamma   90.00
#
_symmetry.space_group_name_H-M   'P 1'
#
loop_
_entity.id
_entity.type
_entity.pdbx_description
1 polymer ?
#
loop_
_entity_poly.entity_id
_entity_poly.type
_entity_poly.pdbx_seq_one_letter_code
_entity_poly.pdbx_strand_id
1 'polypeptide(L)'
;MVFETKNTLVVDHPLNAKYDGYVDLRVFGDNSNIVLNSPISVSTGNTWDKQGDGWIRLVAPDGAITGSLALTFDAPNSHLIYKAKDAPTGTLQTHLEKLTLAYAAHGRPGDISIVEQDDLILTSLDHYDTPFRSGVVFGDETFSGITWTASATARWLNEVRDDNDLYALVVPNGTLTIHLLGFDALLYLDAGMIITETFGKAITILADDVSFRSGASQVVGTGDLSIQANQQVWNYRLGTAGENAAGSDLARDAFARSMDLTSGDLAALADGFSKITIGRYIAGNTMIIGDAFDSHVIKYTGEARDRDARFRDPTFLFTDTLTIAGDVEATGRLEIKAMGAAQ
;
A
#
# COMPACT_ATOMS: atom_id res chain seq x y z
N MET A 1 -9.17 4.26 -23.27
CA MET A 1 -10.52 3.72 -23.54
C MET A 1 -11.37 4.01 -22.31
N VAL A 2 -12.55 4.62 -22.49
CA VAL A 2 -13.49 4.91 -21.40
C VAL A 2 -14.79 4.16 -21.64
N PHE A 3 -15.24 3.41 -20.64
CA PHE A 3 -16.56 2.81 -20.58
C PHE A 3 -17.26 3.29 -19.32
N GLU A 4 -18.39 3.97 -19.50
CA GLU A 4 -19.21 4.48 -18.41
C GLU A 4 -20.64 3.99 -18.60
N THR A 5 -21.25 3.40 -17.57
CA THR A 5 -22.61 2.86 -17.64
C THR A 5 -23.34 2.87 -16.30
N LYS A 6 -24.67 3.01 -16.33
CA LYS A 6 -25.53 2.87 -15.15
C LYS A 6 -25.71 1.43 -14.70
N ASN A 7 -25.39 0.45 -15.53
CA ASN A 7 -25.65 -0.96 -15.25
C ASN A 7 -24.35 -1.69 -14.91
N THR A 8 -24.47 -2.90 -14.35
CA THR A 8 -23.34 -3.81 -14.20
C THR A 8 -22.61 -4.01 -15.54
N LEU A 9 -21.28 -3.87 -15.50
CA LEU A 9 -20.38 -4.12 -16.61
C LEU A 9 -19.74 -5.51 -16.44
N VAL A 10 -19.77 -6.33 -17.49
CA VAL A 10 -19.10 -7.63 -17.52
C VAL A 10 -17.99 -7.61 -18.56
N VAL A 11 -16.78 -7.97 -18.15
CA VAL A 11 -15.59 -8.06 -18.99
C VAL A 11 -15.17 -9.53 -19.08
N ASP A 12 -15.65 -10.20 -20.13
CA ASP A 12 -15.39 -11.62 -20.40
C ASP A 12 -14.18 -11.89 -21.30
N HIS A 13 -13.54 -10.83 -21.79
CA HIS A 13 -12.39 -10.92 -22.67
C HIS A 13 -11.25 -10.05 -22.13
N PRO A 14 -9.98 -10.42 -22.36
CA PRO A 14 -8.86 -9.60 -21.94
C PRO A 14 -8.93 -8.20 -22.56
N LEU A 15 -8.69 -7.18 -21.74
CA LEU A 15 -8.59 -5.80 -22.19
C LEU A 15 -7.13 -5.38 -22.22
N ASN A 16 -6.73 -4.70 -23.30
CA ASN A 16 -5.38 -4.17 -23.42
C ASN A 16 -5.42 -2.74 -23.93
N ALA A 17 -4.99 -1.79 -23.10
CA ALA A 17 -4.69 -0.45 -23.56
C ALA A 17 -3.44 -0.49 -24.46
N LYS A 18 -3.46 0.30 -25.53
CA LYS A 18 -2.37 0.39 -26.51
C LYS A 18 -1.76 1.78 -26.44
N TYR A 19 -0.49 1.90 -26.83
CA TYR A 19 0.22 3.18 -26.91
C TYR A 19 0.26 3.94 -25.58
N ASP A 20 0.64 3.24 -24.49
CA ASP A 20 0.67 3.79 -23.12
C ASP A 20 -0.68 4.40 -22.71
N GLY A 21 -1.74 3.90 -23.35
CA GLY A 21 -3.09 4.38 -23.14
C GLY A 21 -3.66 3.87 -21.83
N TYR A 22 -4.97 4.03 -21.70
CA TYR A 22 -5.65 3.71 -20.45
C TYR A 22 -6.87 2.81 -20.63
N VAL A 23 -7.22 2.08 -19.57
CA VAL A 23 -8.50 1.38 -19.42
C VAL A 23 -9.27 2.05 -18.29
N ASP A 24 -10.43 2.62 -18.60
CA ASP A 24 -11.26 3.32 -17.63
C ASP A 24 -12.66 2.73 -17.63
N LEU A 25 -12.98 1.95 -16.58
CA LEU A 25 -14.25 1.27 -16.42
C LEU A 25 -15.00 1.87 -15.24
N ARG A 26 -16.16 2.45 -15.52
CA ARG A 26 -16.97 3.17 -14.54
C ARG A 26 -18.40 2.65 -14.57
N VAL A 27 -18.89 2.19 -13.44
CA VAL A 27 -20.31 1.92 -13.23
C VAL A 27 -20.83 2.83 -12.13
N PHE A 28 -22.05 3.35 -12.24
CA PHE A 28 -22.53 4.37 -11.29
C PHE A 28 -24.00 4.22 -10.87
N GLY A 29 -24.72 3.23 -11.42
CA GLY A 29 -26.06 2.94 -10.94
C GLY A 29 -26.08 2.18 -9.62
N ASP A 30 -27.27 2.14 -9.01
CA ASP A 30 -27.49 1.46 -7.75
C ASP A 30 -27.12 -0.03 -7.85
N ASN A 31 -26.32 -0.52 -6.90
CA ASN A 31 -25.80 -1.90 -6.82
C ASN A 31 -25.14 -2.41 -8.12
N SER A 32 -24.60 -1.51 -8.94
CA SER A 32 -23.94 -1.87 -10.19
C SER A 32 -22.50 -2.27 -9.96
N ASN A 33 -22.12 -3.41 -10.55
CA ASN A 33 -20.81 -4.03 -10.35
C ASN A 33 -19.94 -3.92 -11.60
N ILE A 34 -18.64 -4.07 -11.43
CA ILE A 34 -17.74 -4.46 -12.52
C ILE A 34 -17.37 -5.92 -12.28
N VAL A 35 -17.65 -6.78 -13.24
CA VAL A 35 -17.30 -8.21 -13.20
C VAL A 35 -16.16 -8.44 -14.19
N LEU A 36 -14.97 -8.70 -13.67
CA LEU A 36 -13.76 -8.99 -14.42
C LEU A 36 -13.52 -10.50 -14.47
N ASN A 37 -13.84 -11.12 -15.60
CA ASN A 37 -13.58 -12.54 -15.85
C ASN A 37 -12.31 -12.75 -16.69
N SER A 38 -11.58 -11.68 -17.01
CA SER A 38 -10.36 -11.71 -17.80
C SER A 38 -9.36 -10.63 -17.34
N PRO A 39 -8.06 -10.83 -17.59
CA PRO A 39 -7.03 -9.85 -17.21
C PRO A 39 -7.14 -8.51 -17.94
N ILE A 40 -6.59 -7.47 -17.32
CA ILE A 40 -6.41 -6.15 -17.93
C ILE A 40 -4.91 -5.82 -18.01
N SER A 41 -4.46 -5.30 -19.15
CA SER A 41 -3.06 -4.93 -19.40
C SER A 41 -2.92 -3.58 -20.14
N VAL A 42 -1.69 -3.05 -20.16
CA VAL A 42 -1.31 -1.83 -20.88
C VAL A 42 -0.04 -2.07 -21.67
N SER A 43 -0.03 -1.74 -22.97
CA SER A 43 1.10 -1.93 -23.89
C SER A 43 1.63 -0.62 -24.46
N THR A 44 2.92 -0.58 -24.77
CA THR A 44 3.60 0.58 -25.41
C THR A 44 3.15 0.85 -26.85
N GLY A 45 2.58 -0.16 -27.51
CA GLY A 45 2.22 -0.09 -28.93
C GLY A 45 0.91 -0.80 -29.24
N ASN A 46 0.68 -1.03 -30.54
CA ASN A 46 -0.42 -1.88 -31.02
C ASN A 46 -0.05 -3.38 -30.94
N THR A 47 0.39 -3.77 -29.75
CA THR A 47 0.94 -5.08 -29.37
C THR A 47 0.33 -5.51 -28.03
N TRP A 48 0.56 -6.75 -27.64
CA TRP A 48 0.30 -7.27 -26.28
C TRP A 48 1.63 -7.53 -25.57
N ASP A 49 2.50 -6.52 -25.55
CA ASP A 49 3.78 -6.61 -24.83
C ASP A 49 3.61 -6.38 -23.32
N LYS A 50 2.53 -5.69 -22.92
CA LYS A 50 2.23 -5.37 -21.52
C LYS A 50 3.31 -4.50 -20.87
N GLN A 51 4.02 -3.69 -21.65
CA GLN A 51 5.13 -2.86 -21.15
C GLN A 51 4.76 -1.37 -21.13
N GLY A 52 3.46 -1.04 -21.21
CA GLY A 52 3.04 0.35 -21.35
C GLY A 52 2.95 1.10 -20.03
N ASP A 53 3.18 2.42 -20.12
CA ASP A 53 3.30 3.32 -18.95
C ASP A 53 1.98 4.06 -18.63
N GLY A 54 0.86 3.43 -18.98
CA GLY A 54 -0.47 4.02 -18.87
C GLY A 54 -1.14 3.81 -17.51
N TRP A 55 -2.47 3.75 -17.49
CA TRP A 55 -3.22 3.53 -16.26
C TRP A 55 -4.50 2.73 -16.46
N ILE A 56 -4.92 2.06 -15.39
CA ILE A 56 -6.16 1.29 -15.31
C ILE A 56 -6.99 1.89 -14.17
N ARG A 57 -8.23 2.26 -14.45
CA ARG A 57 -9.18 2.78 -13.45
C ARG A 57 -10.44 1.96 -13.45
N LEU A 58 -10.83 1.50 -12.27
CA LEU A 58 -12.03 0.72 -12.03
C LEU A 58 -12.82 1.37 -10.91
N VAL A 59 -14.05 1.81 -11.21
CA VAL A 59 -14.88 2.50 -10.23
C VAL A 59 -16.30 1.93 -10.20
N ALA A 60 -16.71 1.46 -9.03
CA ALA A 60 -18.05 0.94 -8.74
C ALA A 60 -18.58 1.52 -7.40
N PRO A 61 -19.04 2.79 -7.37
CA PRO A 61 -19.32 3.54 -6.14
C PRO A 61 -20.43 2.98 -5.25
N ASP A 62 -21.29 2.10 -5.78
CA ASP A 62 -22.36 1.44 -5.02
C ASP A 62 -22.43 -0.07 -5.24
N GLY A 63 -21.37 -0.65 -5.81
CA GLY A 63 -21.27 -2.09 -5.98
C GLY A 63 -19.88 -2.60 -5.66
N ALA A 64 -19.57 -3.74 -6.24
CA ALA A 64 -18.31 -4.45 -6.10
C ALA A 64 -17.57 -4.50 -7.44
N ILE A 65 -16.25 -4.61 -7.37
CA ILE A 65 -15.44 -5.11 -8.49
C ILE A 65 -15.10 -6.56 -8.14
N THR A 66 -15.52 -7.50 -9.00
CA THR A 66 -15.50 -8.93 -8.71
C THR A 66 -14.86 -9.72 -9.83
N GLY A 67 -14.39 -10.93 -9.53
CA GLY A 67 -13.85 -11.87 -10.50
C GLY A 67 -14.11 -13.31 -10.08
N SER A 68 -13.87 -14.25 -10.99
CA SER A 68 -14.24 -15.66 -10.76
C SER A 68 -13.37 -16.37 -9.71
N LEU A 69 -12.12 -15.90 -9.48
CA LEU A 69 -11.19 -16.44 -8.47
C LEU A 69 -10.19 -15.39 -7.95
N ALA A 70 -9.56 -14.66 -8.88
CA ALA A 70 -8.61 -13.57 -8.59
C ALA A 70 -8.80 -12.45 -9.62
N LEU A 71 -8.48 -11.22 -9.22
CA LEU A 71 -8.43 -10.07 -10.13
C LEU A 71 -6.99 -9.94 -10.63
N THR A 72 -6.77 -10.10 -11.93
CA THR A 72 -5.43 -10.08 -12.52
C THR A 72 -5.18 -8.81 -13.32
N PHE A 73 -4.10 -8.11 -12.97
CA PHE A 73 -3.63 -6.91 -13.65
C PHE A 73 -2.17 -7.09 -14.04
N ASP A 74 -1.85 -6.94 -15.33
CA ASP A 74 -0.49 -7.15 -15.85
C ASP A 74 -0.08 -5.96 -16.69
N ALA A 75 0.50 -4.97 -16.01
CA ALA A 75 0.86 -3.66 -16.52
C ALA A 75 1.99 -3.05 -15.65
N PRO A 76 3.22 -3.61 -15.69
CA PRO A 76 4.34 -3.31 -14.80
C PRO A 76 4.74 -1.85 -14.64
N ASN A 77 4.46 -1.01 -15.63
CA ASN A 77 4.80 0.42 -15.61
C ASN A 77 3.57 1.31 -15.43
N SER A 78 2.43 0.72 -15.05
CA SER A 78 1.14 1.40 -15.00
C SER A 78 0.62 1.54 -13.58
N HIS A 79 -0.30 2.48 -13.42
CA HIS A 79 -1.07 2.68 -12.20
C HIS A 79 -2.43 2.00 -12.26
N LEU A 80 -2.75 1.20 -11.26
CA LEU A 80 -4.12 0.74 -10.99
C LEU A 80 -4.80 1.64 -9.96
N ILE A 81 -5.97 2.16 -10.32
CA ILE A 81 -6.88 2.88 -9.44
C ILE A 81 -8.13 2.02 -9.26
N TYR A 82 -8.31 1.46 -8.07
CA TYR A 82 -9.43 0.61 -7.70
C TYR A 82 -10.29 1.33 -6.64
N LYS A 83 -11.56 1.63 -6.97
CA LYS A 83 -12.51 2.21 -6.01
C LYS A 83 -13.87 1.50 -6.10
N ALA A 84 -14.29 0.80 -5.06
CA ALA A 84 -15.60 0.13 -5.01
C ALA A 84 -16.31 0.35 -3.68
N LYS A 85 -17.63 0.28 -3.62
CA LYS A 85 -18.32 0.30 -2.31
C LYS A 85 -17.95 -0.93 -1.50
N ASP A 86 -18.09 -2.09 -2.10
CA ASP A 86 -17.86 -3.37 -1.46
C ASP A 86 -16.39 -3.80 -1.61
N ALA A 87 -15.89 -4.53 -0.61
CA ALA A 87 -14.57 -5.13 -0.69
C ALA A 87 -14.45 -6.07 -1.92
N PRO A 88 -13.26 -6.16 -2.56
CA PRO A 88 -13.01 -7.10 -3.65
C PRO A 88 -13.31 -8.53 -3.22
N THR A 89 -13.69 -9.33 -4.20
CA THR A 89 -13.81 -10.78 -4.04
C THR A 89 -12.49 -11.43 -4.44
N GLY A 90 -11.77 -11.98 -3.46
CA GLY A 90 -10.51 -12.71 -3.67
C GLY A 90 -9.25 -11.84 -3.63
N THR A 91 -8.14 -12.42 -4.09
CA THR A 91 -6.83 -11.78 -4.13
C THR A 91 -6.67 -10.92 -5.38
N LEU A 92 -6.05 -9.76 -5.23
CA LEU A 92 -5.54 -8.95 -6.34
C LEU A 92 -4.17 -9.50 -6.70
N GLN A 93 -4.06 -10.09 -7.90
CA GLN A 93 -2.80 -10.50 -8.49
C GLN A 93 -2.34 -9.40 -9.43
N THR A 94 -1.25 -8.74 -9.07
CA THR A 94 -0.79 -7.55 -9.75
C THR A 94 0.63 -7.73 -10.27
N HIS A 95 0.90 -7.07 -11.40
CA HIS A 95 2.21 -6.73 -11.89
C HIS A 95 2.11 -5.26 -12.32
N LEU A 96 2.39 -4.35 -11.39
CA LEU A 96 2.07 -2.92 -11.50
C LEU A 96 3.21 -2.07 -10.95
N GLU A 97 3.34 -0.86 -11.45
CA GLU A 97 4.23 0.14 -10.83
C GLU A 97 3.54 0.75 -9.61
N LYS A 98 2.27 1.13 -9.78
CA LYS A 98 1.53 1.95 -8.81
C LYS A 98 0.16 1.38 -8.50
N LEU A 99 -0.28 1.57 -7.26
CA LEU A 99 -1.60 1.17 -6.78
C LEU A 99 -2.24 2.26 -5.91
N THR A 100 -3.50 2.57 -6.22
CA THR A 100 -4.46 3.23 -5.32
C THR A 100 -5.64 2.30 -5.14
N LEU A 101 -6.01 1.99 -3.90
CA LEU A 101 -7.12 1.10 -3.61
C LEU A 101 -7.97 1.61 -2.45
N ALA A 102 -9.28 1.75 -2.68
CA ALA A 102 -10.22 2.05 -1.61
C ALA A 102 -11.50 1.23 -1.76
N TYR A 103 -12.06 0.82 -0.62
CA TYR A 103 -13.48 0.50 -0.55
C TYR A 103 -14.20 1.23 0.58
N ALA A 104 -15.52 1.35 0.44
CA ALA A 104 -16.33 2.16 1.33
C ALA A 104 -16.58 1.51 2.70
N ALA A 105 -16.50 2.30 3.77
CA ALA A 105 -16.78 1.82 5.12
C ALA A 105 -18.23 1.32 5.31
N HIS A 106 -19.17 1.82 4.51
CA HIS A 106 -20.58 1.41 4.53
C HIS A 106 -20.90 0.29 3.52
N GLY A 107 -19.91 -0.21 2.78
CA GLY A 107 -20.07 -1.34 1.88
C GLY A 107 -19.97 -2.68 2.61
N ARG A 108 -20.09 -3.76 1.82
CA ARG A 108 -19.87 -5.12 2.32
C ARG A 108 -18.42 -5.26 2.80
N PRO A 109 -18.19 -5.71 4.05
CA PRO A 109 -16.85 -5.87 4.59
C PRO A 109 -16.12 -7.03 3.91
N GLY A 110 -14.80 -6.92 3.81
CA GLY A 110 -13.93 -7.98 3.31
C GLY A 110 -12.46 -7.62 3.47
N ASP A 111 -11.62 -8.65 3.46
CA ASP A 111 -10.18 -8.53 3.56
C ASP A 111 -9.58 -8.19 2.19
N ILE A 112 -8.45 -7.50 2.21
CA ILE A 112 -7.64 -7.20 1.02
C ILE A 112 -6.38 -8.04 1.07
N SER A 113 -6.15 -8.81 0.00
CA SER A 113 -4.90 -9.52 -0.25
C SER A 113 -4.37 -9.06 -1.60
N ILE A 114 -3.21 -8.40 -1.58
CA ILE A 114 -2.47 -7.98 -2.77
C ILE A 114 -1.24 -8.86 -2.90
N VAL A 115 -1.06 -9.45 -4.07
CA VAL A 115 0.11 -10.23 -4.45
C VAL A 115 0.71 -9.58 -5.69
N GLU A 116 1.83 -8.89 -5.51
CA GLU A 116 2.54 -8.15 -6.55
C GLU A 116 3.82 -8.90 -6.94
N GLN A 117 4.17 -8.90 -8.23
CA GLN A 117 5.31 -9.66 -8.73
C GLN A 117 6.66 -9.01 -8.40
N ASP A 118 6.71 -7.69 -8.24
CA ASP A 118 7.95 -6.93 -8.04
C ASP A 118 7.77 -5.81 -6.99
N ASP A 119 8.50 -4.70 -7.15
CA ASP A 119 8.27 -3.45 -6.44
C ASP A 119 6.82 -2.96 -6.55
N LEU A 120 6.35 -2.24 -5.53
CA LEU A 120 5.03 -1.60 -5.55
C LEU A 120 5.09 -0.21 -4.96
N ILE A 121 4.62 0.77 -5.73
CA ILE A 121 4.38 2.12 -5.24
C ILE A 121 2.91 2.27 -4.83
N LEU A 122 2.67 2.65 -3.59
CA LEU A 122 1.37 3.06 -3.08
C LEU A 122 1.29 4.59 -3.13
N THR A 123 0.26 5.13 -3.77
CA THR A 123 0.05 6.58 -3.90
C THR A 123 -1.44 6.92 -3.83
N SER A 124 -1.80 8.09 -3.30
CA SER A 124 -3.20 8.47 -3.14
C SER A 124 -3.88 8.85 -4.46
N LEU A 125 -3.16 9.48 -5.38
CA LEU A 125 -3.44 9.48 -6.80
C LEU A 125 -2.30 10.22 -7.51
N ASP A 126 -1.67 9.58 -8.49
CA ASP A 126 -0.76 10.33 -9.36
C ASP A 126 -1.57 11.13 -10.39
N HIS A 127 -1.26 12.42 -10.47
CA HIS A 127 -1.76 13.29 -11.52
C HIS A 127 -0.99 12.95 -12.80
N TYR A 128 -1.48 11.98 -13.57
CA TYR A 128 -0.95 11.73 -14.91
C TYR A 128 -1.22 12.95 -15.78
N ASP A 129 -0.17 13.59 -16.30
CA ASP A 129 -0.19 14.67 -17.30
C ASP A 129 -0.65 14.18 -18.69
N THR A 130 -1.70 13.36 -18.72
CA THR A 130 -2.43 13.01 -19.95
C THR A 130 -3.66 13.92 -20.07
N PRO A 131 -4.19 14.17 -21.29
CA PRO A 131 -5.32 15.08 -21.49
C PRO A 131 -6.62 14.67 -20.77
N PHE A 132 -6.67 13.48 -20.15
CA PHE A 132 -7.76 13.02 -19.30
C PHE A 132 -7.22 12.77 -17.89
N ARG A 133 -7.49 13.70 -16.98
CA ARG A 133 -7.06 13.63 -15.59
C ARG A 133 -7.50 12.30 -14.94
N SER A 134 -6.57 11.65 -14.26
CA SER A 134 -6.86 10.51 -13.37
C SER A 134 -7.80 10.88 -12.23
N GLY A 135 -7.83 12.17 -11.83
CA GLY A 135 -8.54 12.65 -10.63
C GLY A 135 -10.05 12.85 -10.73
N VAL A 136 -10.60 13.20 -11.89
CA VAL A 136 -12.05 13.40 -12.01
C VAL A 136 -12.71 12.11 -12.48
N VAL A 137 -13.44 11.47 -11.56
CA VAL A 137 -14.09 10.18 -11.78
C VAL A 137 -15.56 10.34 -12.20
N PHE A 138 -16.32 11.22 -11.55
CA PHE A 138 -17.70 11.53 -11.94
C PHE A 138 -17.99 13.02 -11.71
N GLY A 139 -18.73 13.65 -12.63
CA GLY A 139 -19.24 15.00 -12.41
C GLY A 139 -20.48 14.99 -11.52
N ASP A 140 -20.80 16.13 -10.91
CA ASP A 140 -21.96 16.28 -10.02
C ASP A 140 -23.30 15.86 -10.66
N GLU A 141 -23.44 16.07 -11.98
CA GLU A 141 -24.65 15.71 -12.73
C GLU A 141 -24.78 14.20 -13.01
N THR A 142 -23.68 13.44 -12.95
CA THR A 142 -23.66 12.01 -13.34
C THR A 142 -24.64 11.17 -12.51
N PHE A 143 -24.85 11.55 -11.25
CA PHE A 143 -25.70 10.79 -10.33
C PHE A 143 -27.18 11.20 -10.31
N SER A 144 -27.63 11.99 -11.28
CA SER A 144 -29.05 12.34 -11.36
C SER A 144 -29.92 11.09 -11.51
N GLY A 145 -30.86 10.93 -10.56
CA GLY A 145 -31.77 9.78 -10.47
C GLY A 145 -31.15 8.51 -9.87
N ILE A 146 -30.00 8.61 -9.21
CA ILE A 146 -29.29 7.50 -8.55
C ILE A 146 -29.52 7.58 -7.04
N THR A 147 -29.98 6.48 -6.41
CA THR A 147 -30.47 6.51 -5.02
C THR A 147 -29.36 6.36 -3.99
N TRP A 148 -28.30 5.61 -4.28
CA TRP A 148 -27.22 5.35 -3.32
C TRP A 148 -26.48 6.60 -2.86
N THR A 149 -26.45 7.64 -3.68
CA THR A 149 -25.77 8.89 -3.33
C THR A 149 -26.32 9.56 -2.09
N ALA A 150 -27.59 9.30 -1.75
CA ALA A 150 -28.23 9.81 -0.54
C ALA A 150 -27.76 9.10 0.75
N SER A 151 -27.24 7.87 0.66
CA SER A 151 -26.74 7.09 1.80
C SER A 151 -25.20 7.06 1.89
N ALA A 152 -24.50 7.56 0.88
CA ALA A 152 -23.05 7.65 0.87
C ALA A 152 -22.53 8.68 1.89
N THR A 153 -21.46 8.32 2.58
CA THR A 153 -20.73 9.25 3.45
C THR A 153 -20.02 10.32 2.61
N ALA A 154 -19.89 11.55 3.14
CA ALA A 154 -19.14 12.62 2.49
C ALA A 154 -17.71 12.19 2.10
N ARG A 155 -17.02 11.45 2.98
CA ARG A 155 -15.70 10.89 2.67
C ARG A 155 -15.73 10.01 1.42
N TRP A 156 -16.61 9.00 1.39
CA TRP A 156 -16.73 8.14 0.20
C TRP A 156 -17.06 8.90 -1.07
N LEU A 157 -17.94 9.91 -0.97
CA LEU A 157 -18.25 10.77 -2.11
C LEU A 157 -17.00 11.52 -2.58
N ASN A 158 -16.16 12.02 -1.68
CA ASN A 158 -14.89 12.66 -2.06
C ASN A 158 -13.99 11.68 -2.83
N GLU A 159 -13.82 10.45 -2.34
CA GLU A 159 -12.99 9.43 -3.03
C GLU A 159 -13.46 9.14 -4.48
N VAL A 160 -14.77 9.20 -4.74
CA VAL A 160 -15.33 8.83 -6.06
C VAL A 160 -15.76 10.02 -6.93
N ARG A 161 -15.67 11.26 -6.43
CA ARG A 161 -16.06 12.48 -7.17
C ARG A 161 -14.91 13.46 -7.32
N ASP A 162 -14.11 13.64 -6.27
CA ASP A 162 -13.18 14.74 -6.15
C ASP A 162 -11.73 14.25 -6.13
N ASP A 163 -10.84 15.06 -6.70
CA ASP A 163 -9.37 14.84 -6.78
C ASP A 163 -8.67 15.07 -5.42
N ASN A 164 -9.35 14.77 -4.32
CA ASN A 164 -8.86 14.97 -2.95
C ASN A 164 -8.60 13.61 -2.28
N ASP A 165 -7.86 12.77 -3.00
CA ASP A 165 -7.48 11.45 -2.54
C ASP A 165 -6.41 11.57 -1.46
N LEU A 166 -6.82 11.32 -0.22
CA LEU A 166 -5.94 11.32 0.96
C LEU A 166 -5.25 9.97 1.17
N TYR A 167 -5.73 8.92 0.52
CA TYR A 167 -5.36 7.54 0.85
C TYR A 167 -4.78 6.82 -0.35
N ALA A 168 -3.63 6.17 -0.15
CA ALA A 168 -3.16 5.18 -1.11
C ALA A 168 -3.93 3.87 -0.97
N LEU A 169 -4.25 3.48 0.26
CA LEU A 169 -4.90 2.22 0.54
C LEU A 169 -5.86 2.31 1.73
N VAL A 170 -7.15 2.05 1.49
CA VAL A 170 -8.21 2.07 2.51
C VAL A 170 -8.90 0.71 2.62
N VAL A 171 -8.80 0.09 3.81
CA VAL A 171 -9.49 -1.16 4.18
C VAL A 171 -10.33 -0.94 5.43
N PRO A 172 -11.54 -0.36 5.34
CA PRO A 172 -12.26 0.07 6.54
C PRO A 172 -12.63 -1.08 7.49
N ASN A 173 -12.99 -2.25 6.96
CA ASN A 173 -13.67 -3.30 7.74
C ASN A 173 -12.98 -4.67 7.74
N GLY A 174 -11.85 -4.80 7.05
CA GLY A 174 -11.13 -6.06 6.86
C GLY A 174 -9.65 -5.95 7.21
N THR A 175 -8.94 -7.06 7.11
CA THR A 175 -7.48 -7.09 7.23
C THR A 175 -6.82 -6.75 5.90
N LEU A 176 -5.61 -6.21 5.96
CA LEU A 176 -4.78 -5.92 4.80
C LEU A 176 -3.56 -6.85 4.78
N THR A 177 -3.33 -7.51 3.64
CA THR A 177 -2.08 -8.21 3.34
C THR A 177 -1.50 -7.71 2.03
N ILE A 178 -0.24 -7.28 2.06
CA ILE A 178 0.55 -6.92 0.89
C ILE A 178 1.72 -7.90 0.81
N HIS A 179 1.84 -8.60 -0.31
CA HIS A 179 2.89 -9.58 -0.56
C HIS A 179 3.59 -9.27 -1.87
N LEU A 180 4.84 -8.81 -1.78
CA LEU A 180 5.72 -8.62 -2.93
C LEU A 180 6.55 -9.89 -3.12
N LEU A 181 6.45 -10.49 -4.31
CA LEU A 181 7.08 -11.77 -4.63
C LEU A 181 8.52 -11.63 -5.12
N GLY A 182 8.84 -10.49 -5.73
CA GLY A 182 10.15 -10.19 -6.30
C GLY A 182 11.26 -10.30 -5.27
N PHE A 183 12.43 -10.75 -5.71
CA PHE A 183 13.61 -10.74 -4.85
C PHE A 183 14.07 -9.30 -4.65
N ASP A 184 14.27 -8.90 -3.40
CA ASP A 184 14.65 -7.53 -3.04
C ASP A 184 13.54 -6.51 -3.32
N ALA A 185 12.30 -6.94 -3.55
CA ALA A 185 11.18 -6.07 -3.88
C ALA A 185 10.86 -5.03 -2.78
N LEU A 186 10.69 -3.78 -3.20
CA LEU A 186 10.43 -2.61 -2.36
C LEU A 186 8.93 -2.28 -2.34
N LEU A 187 8.35 -2.20 -1.15
CA LEU A 187 7.09 -1.51 -0.94
C LEU A 187 7.36 -0.04 -0.63
N TYR A 188 6.88 0.85 -1.49
CA TYR A 188 7.11 2.29 -1.37
C TYR A 188 5.79 3.04 -1.19
N LEU A 189 5.55 3.67 -0.04
CA LEU A 189 4.42 4.57 0.17
C LEU A 189 4.85 6.00 -0.18
N ASP A 190 4.51 6.42 -1.39
CA ASP A 190 4.90 7.73 -1.93
C ASP A 190 4.01 8.86 -1.40
N ALA A 191 2.70 8.66 -1.46
CA ALA A 191 1.71 9.67 -1.06
C ALA A 191 0.48 9.05 -0.38
N GLY A 192 -0.13 9.82 0.52
CA GLY A 192 -1.32 9.44 1.26
C GLY A 192 -1.10 8.36 2.33
N MET A 193 -2.20 7.76 2.76
CA MET A 193 -2.24 6.83 3.90
C MET A 193 -2.52 5.38 3.51
N ILE A 194 -1.95 4.46 4.29
CA ILE A 194 -2.42 3.07 4.42
C ILE A 194 -3.27 3.00 5.69
N ILE A 195 -4.54 2.62 5.59
CA ILE A 195 -5.43 2.60 6.76
C ILE A 195 -6.32 1.36 6.85
N THR A 196 -6.40 0.82 8.07
CA THR A 196 -7.50 -0.04 8.53
C THR A 196 -8.29 0.69 9.62
N GLU A 197 -9.61 0.82 9.47
CA GLU A 197 -10.40 1.71 10.34
C GLU A 197 -11.08 0.98 11.49
N THR A 198 -11.55 -0.23 11.22
CA THR A 198 -12.24 -1.05 12.23
C THR A 198 -11.24 -1.57 13.26
N PHE A 199 -11.67 -1.54 14.52
CA PHE A 199 -10.88 -2.00 15.64
C PHE A 199 -10.35 -3.42 15.44
N GLY A 200 -9.05 -3.62 15.69
CA GLY A 200 -8.43 -4.96 15.72
C GLY A 200 -8.15 -5.57 14.35
N LYS A 201 -8.28 -4.81 13.26
CA LYS A 201 -7.91 -5.29 11.92
C LYS A 201 -6.42 -5.19 11.68
N ALA A 202 -5.84 -6.29 11.22
CA ALA A 202 -4.40 -6.42 11.05
C ALA A 202 -3.93 -5.87 9.70
N ILE A 203 -2.69 -5.39 9.68
CA ILE A 203 -1.92 -5.05 8.48
C ILE A 203 -0.69 -5.98 8.43
N THR A 204 -0.54 -6.70 7.33
CA THR A 204 0.61 -7.59 7.09
C THR A 204 1.34 -7.16 5.82
N ILE A 205 2.64 -6.90 5.95
CA ILE A 205 3.55 -6.55 4.86
C ILE A 205 4.62 -7.64 4.77
N LEU A 206 4.65 -8.29 3.60
CA LEU A 206 5.62 -9.28 3.17
C LEU A 206 6.37 -8.70 1.97
N ALA A 207 7.43 -7.94 2.24
CA ALA A 207 8.25 -7.27 1.22
C ALA A 207 9.69 -7.32 1.67
N ASP A 208 10.64 -7.41 0.74
CA ASP A 208 12.05 -7.49 1.09
C ASP A 208 12.60 -6.12 1.52
N ASP A 209 12.03 -5.03 1.03
CA ASP A 209 12.30 -3.70 1.57
C ASP A 209 11.00 -2.88 1.70
N VAL A 210 11.03 -1.86 2.56
CA VAL A 210 9.88 -1.00 2.84
C VAL A 210 10.35 0.43 3.05
N SER A 211 9.71 1.38 2.37
CA SER A 211 9.93 2.80 2.61
C SER A 211 8.60 3.57 2.63
N PHE A 212 8.35 4.27 3.73
CA PHE A 212 7.17 5.07 3.97
C PHE A 212 7.52 6.56 3.92
N ARG A 213 7.37 7.18 2.75
CA ARG A 213 7.78 8.57 2.51
C ARG A 213 6.66 9.58 2.50
N SER A 214 5.41 9.14 2.54
CA SER A 214 4.25 10.03 2.57
C SER A 214 4.14 10.89 3.84
N GLY A 215 4.95 10.62 4.87
CA GLY A 215 5.12 11.46 6.07
C GLY A 215 4.92 10.70 7.37
N ALA A 216 4.92 11.43 8.49
CA ALA A 216 4.67 10.86 9.81
C ALA A 216 3.20 10.42 9.95
N SER A 217 2.97 9.32 10.70
CA SER A 217 1.63 8.79 11.01
C SER A 217 0.75 8.49 9.78
N GLN A 218 1.32 7.98 8.69
CA GLN A 218 0.61 7.64 7.46
C GLN A 218 0.27 6.14 7.33
N VAL A 219 0.81 5.28 8.19
CA VAL A 219 0.41 3.88 8.31
C VAL A 219 -0.42 3.72 9.57
N VAL A 220 -1.73 3.55 9.41
CA VAL A 220 -2.72 3.69 10.48
C VAL A 220 -3.50 2.38 10.66
N GLY A 221 -3.56 1.91 11.90
CA GLY A 221 -4.38 0.76 12.27
C GLY A 221 -4.52 0.64 13.78
N THR A 222 -5.39 -0.26 14.21
CA THR A 222 -5.65 -0.53 15.62
C THR A 222 -5.49 -2.00 16.00
N GLY A 223 -5.29 -2.87 15.00
CA GLY A 223 -4.92 -4.27 15.20
C GLY A 223 -3.40 -4.46 15.17
N ASP A 224 -2.99 -5.67 14.80
CA ASP A 224 -1.58 -6.01 14.70
C ASP A 224 -0.99 -5.49 13.38
N LEU A 225 0.19 -4.88 13.44
CA LEU A 225 1.04 -4.61 12.29
C LEU A 225 2.17 -5.65 12.25
N SER A 226 2.36 -6.30 11.10
CA SER A 226 3.47 -7.23 10.87
C SER A 226 4.24 -6.80 9.63
N ILE A 227 5.54 -6.56 9.78
CA ILE A 227 6.48 -6.24 8.69
C ILE A 227 7.59 -7.29 8.69
N GLN A 228 7.72 -8.01 7.59
CA GLN A 228 8.79 -9.00 7.43
C GLN A 228 9.24 -9.12 5.98
N ALA A 229 10.50 -9.48 5.80
CA ALA A 229 11.04 -9.89 4.50
C ALA A 229 10.26 -11.07 3.91
N ASN A 230 10.09 -11.06 2.59
CA ASN A 230 9.55 -12.21 1.86
C ASN A 230 10.59 -13.35 1.81
N GLN A 231 11.87 -13.00 1.63
CA GLN A 231 12.96 -13.98 1.63
C GLN A 231 13.24 -14.62 2.99
N GLN A 232 13.96 -15.75 2.95
CA GLN A 232 14.21 -16.54 4.15
C GLN A 232 15.25 -15.99 5.12
N VAL A 233 16.22 -15.25 4.60
CA VAL A 233 17.36 -14.68 5.34
C VAL A 233 17.53 -13.23 4.90
N TRP A 234 17.34 -12.32 5.84
CA TRP A 234 17.35 -10.89 5.60
C TRP A 234 17.96 -10.12 6.77
N ASN A 235 18.53 -8.96 6.47
CA ASN A 235 19.04 -8.03 7.48
C ASN A 235 17.99 -6.94 7.71
N TYR A 236 17.76 -6.57 8.96
CA TYR A 236 16.83 -5.50 9.32
C TYR A 236 17.63 -4.35 9.93
N ARG A 237 17.46 -3.15 9.39
CA ARG A 237 18.11 -1.94 9.89
C ARG A 237 17.04 -0.97 10.33
N LEU A 238 17.08 -0.59 11.59
CA LEU A 238 16.04 0.20 12.23
C LEU A 238 16.59 1.55 12.69
N GLY A 239 15.78 2.61 12.54
CA GLY A 239 16.15 3.96 12.94
C GLY A 239 17.33 4.47 12.10
N THR A 240 18.26 5.19 12.72
CA THR A 240 19.41 5.74 11.98
C THR A 240 20.40 4.69 11.46
N ALA A 241 20.22 3.40 11.78
CA ALA A 241 21.01 2.35 11.14
C ALA A 241 20.71 2.25 9.63
N GLY A 242 19.50 2.60 9.19
CA GLY A 242 19.13 2.69 7.77
C GLY A 242 19.50 4.02 7.09
N GLU A 243 20.24 4.91 7.78
CA GLU A 243 20.51 6.26 7.31
C GLU A 243 22.01 6.52 7.09
N ASN A 244 22.31 7.50 6.24
CA ASN A 244 23.65 8.05 6.09
C ASN A 244 23.93 9.14 7.15
N ALA A 245 25.17 9.66 7.19
CA ALA A 245 25.57 10.69 8.15
C ALA A 245 24.81 12.02 8.01
N ALA A 246 24.16 12.27 6.87
CA ALA A 246 23.30 13.43 6.66
C ALA A 246 21.83 13.19 7.10
N GLY A 247 21.51 12.02 7.65
CA GLY A 247 20.14 11.68 8.10
C GLY A 247 19.17 11.34 6.96
N SER A 248 19.68 11.12 5.75
CA SER A 248 18.90 10.60 4.62
C SER A 248 19.02 9.09 4.56
N ASP A 249 17.99 8.44 4.02
CA ASP A 249 17.96 7.01 3.76
C ASP A 249 19.21 6.59 2.97
N LEU A 250 19.71 5.39 3.27
CA LEU A 250 20.75 4.77 2.46
C LEU A 250 20.20 4.45 1.07
N ALA A 251 21.10 4.36 0.08
CA ALA A 251 20.72 3.80 -1.20
C ALA A 251 20.25 2.34 -0.99
N ARG A 252 19.20 1.93 -1.71
CA ARG A 252 18.60 0.59 -1.59
C ARG A 252 19.64 -0.54 -1.73
N ASP A 253 20.62 -0.36 -2.60
CA ASP A 253 21.69 -1.34 -2.86
C ASP A 253 22.94 -1.15 -1.97
N ALA A 254 22.91 -0.21 -1.01
CA ALA A 254 24.04 0.01 -0.10
C ALA A 254 24.37 -1.24 0.72
N PHE A 255 23.36 -2.07 1.00
CA PHE A 255 23.51 -3.34 1.71
C PHE A 255 22.68 -4.42 1.03
N ALA A 256 23.36 -5.45 0.54
CA ALA A 256 22.67 -6.59 -0.03
C ALA A 256 21.78 -7.27 1.03
N ARG A 257 20.56 -7.61 0.65
CA ARG A 257 19.59 -8.33 1.48
C ARG A 257 19.27 -7.58 2.78
N SER A 258 18.87 -6.33 2.65
CA SER A 258 18.55 -5.45 3.78
C SER A 258 17.17 -4.83 3.62
N MET A 259 16.43 -4.77 4.72
CA MET A 259 15.22 -3.97 4.87
C MET A 259 15.60 -2.81 5.77
N ASP A 260 15.49 -1.59 5.25
CA ASP A 260 15.94 -0.40 5.93
C ASP A 260 14.72 0.41 6.41
N LEU A 261 14.26 0.10 7.62
CA LEU A 261 13.22 0.86 8.31
C LEU A 261 13.85 2.05 9.04
N THR A 262 14.11 3.12 8.30
CA THR A 262 14.78 4.34 8.77
C THR A 262 14.01 5.06 9.88
N SER A 263 14.57 6.15 10.42
CA SER A 263 13.82 6.97 11.39
C SER A 263 12.56 7.60 10.78
N GLY A 264 12.55 7.83 9.45
CA GLY A 264 11.38 8.27 8.72
C GLY A 264 10.28 7.18 8.68
N ASP A 265 10.67 5.94 8.39
CA ASP A 265 9.73 4.82 8.28
C ASP A 265 9.09 4.47 9.63
N LEU A 266 9.86 4.52 10.71
CA LEU A 266 9.34 4.35 12.06
C LEU A 266 8.41 5.50 12.47
N ALA A 267 8.69 6.74 12.04
CA ALA A 267 7.81 7.88 12.27
C ALA A 267 6.51 7.82 11.44
N ALA A 268 6.52 7.10 10.31
CA ALA A 268 5.33 6.92 9.48
C ALA A 268 4.28 6.01 10.12
N LEU A 269 4.66 5.16 11.09
CA LEU A 269 3.72 4.31 11.82
C LEU A 269 2.91 5.18 12.80
N ALA A 270 1.58 5.22 12.68
CA ALA A 270 0.76 5.92 13.66
C ALA A 270 0.69 5.16 14.99
N ASP A 271 0.38 5.88 16.07
CA ASP A 271 0.10 5.28 17.37
C ASP A 271 -1.24 4.54 17.37
N GLY A 272 -1.33 3.49 18.18
CA GLY A 272 -2.58 2.80 18.47
C GLY A 272 -2.66 1.37 17.95
N PHE A 273 -1.61 0.84 17.33
CA PHE A 273 -1.53 -0.58 17.01
C PHE A 273 -1.58 -1.41 18.29
N SER A 274 -2.35 -2.51 18.31
CA SER A 274 -2.35 -3.43 19.45
C SER A 274 -0.99 -4.09 19.66
N LYS A 275 -0.25 -4.28 18.56
CA LYS A 275 1.07 -4.88 18.51
C LYS A 275 1.75 -4.59 17.18
N ILE A 276 3.05 -4.32 17.20
CA ILE A 276 3.92 -4.26 16.03
C ILE A 276 4.88 -5.44 16.07
N THR A 277 5.03 -6.12 14.94
CA THR A 277 6.00 -7.21 14.74
C THR A 277 6.92 -6.83 13.59
N ILE A 278 8.23 -6.83 13.85
CA ILE A 278 9.25 -6.60 12.82
C ILE A 278 10.22 -7.77 12.82
N GLY A 279 10.50 -8.28 11.63
CA GLY A 279 11.37 -9.43 11.44
C GLY A 279 10.62 -10.75 11.43
N ARG A 280 11.38 -11.85 11.35
CA ARG A 280 10.83 -13.19 11.12
C ARG A 280 11.29 -14.19 12.16
N TYR A 281 10.41 -15.15 12.48
CA TYR A 281 10.67 -16.28 13.37
C TYR A 281 11.42 -17.44 12.66
N ILE A 282 12.42 -17.15 11.84
CA ILE A 282 13.25 -18.18 11.18
C ILE A 282 14.72 -17.78 11.29
N ALA A 283 15.59 -18.78 11.40
CA ALA A 283 17.03 -18.60 11.52
C ALA A 283 17.66 -17.88 10.30
N GLY A 284 18.75 -17.16 10.56
CA GLY A 284 19.58 -16.44 9.61
C GLY A 284 19.41 -14.92 9.64
N ASN A 285 18.35 -14.40 10.27
CA ASN A 285 18.05 -12.96 10.21
C ASN A 285 18.86 -12.17 11.24
N THR A 286 19.48 -11.06 10.82
CA THR A 286 20.17 -10.14 11.73
C THR A 286 19.44 -8.80 11.83
N MET A 287 19.63 -8.09 12.93
CA MET A 287 19.01 -6.79 13.16
C MET A 287 20.01 -5.81 13.77
N ILE A 288 20.05 -4.59 13.23
CA ILE A 288 20.81 -3.47 13.77
C ILE A 288 19.84 -2.32 14.03
N ILE A 289 19.85 -1.79 15.24
CA ILE A 289 19.06 -0.60 15.62
C ILE A 289 20.03 0.54 15.86
N GLY A 290 19.89 1.62 15.10
CA GLY A 290 20.57 2.88 15.34
C GLY A 290 19.85 3.70 16.40
N ASP A 291 19.96 5.03 16.29
CA ASP A 291 19.15 5.94 17.07
C ASP A 291 17.67 5.79 16.64
N ALA A 292 16.79 5.52 17.60
CA ALA A 292 15.35 5.36 17.45
C ALA A 292 14.64 6.08 18.61
N PHE A 293 14.57 7.41 18.51
CA PHE A 293 14.02 8.31 19.53
C PHE A 293 13.33 9.52 18.87
N ASP A 294 12.71 10.38 19.70
CA ASP A 294 12.09 11.63 19.26
C ASP A 294 13.13 12.71 19.00
N SER A 295 13.43 12.94 17.74
CA SER A 295 14.64 13.61 17.33
C SER A 295 14.36 14.90 16.57
N HIS A 296 14.89 16.00 17.12
CA HIS A 296 14.74 17.33 16.55
C HIS A 296 15.98 17.83 15.78
N VAL A 297 17.07 17.06 15.77
CA VAL A 297 18.31 17.37 15.04
C VAL A 297 18.97 16.10 14.50
N ILE A 298 19.67 16.22 13.37
CA ILE A 298 20.55 15.18 12.86
C ILE A 298 21.85 15.21 13.68
N LYS A 299 22.17 14.12 14.39
CA LYS A 299 23.29 14.05 15.36
C LYS A 299 24.66 14.44 14.79
N TYR A 300 24.91 14.11 13.52
CA TYR A 300 26.21 14.35 12.88
C TYR A 300 26.36 15.77 12.31
N THR A 301 25.31 16.31 11.67
CA THR A 301 25.36 17.62 10.99
C THR A 301 24.88 18.78 11.87
N GLY A 302 24.03 18.49 12.88
CA GLY A 302 23.33 19.49 13.68
C GLY A 302 22.15 20.15 12.96
N GLU A 303 21.86 19.74 11.72
CA GLU A 303 20.71 20.24 10.96
C GLU A 303 19.39 19.85 11.64
N ALA A 304 18.39 20.73 11.55
CA ALA A 304 17.07 20.48 12.12
C ALA A 304 16.39 19.27 11.45
N ARG A 305 15.71 18.45 12.24
CA ARG A 305 14.76 17.44 11.76
C ARG A 305 13.56 17.40 12.69
N ASP A 306 12.50 16.73 12.30
CA ASP A 306 11.38 16.45 13.19
C ASP A 306 10.87 15.05 12.89
N ARG A 307 11.38 14.08 13.66
CA ARG A 307 11.10 12.66 13.45
C ARG A 307 10.99 11.95 14.80
N ASP A 308 9.78 11.50 15.12
CA ASP A 308 9.56 10.58 16.23
C ASP A 308 9.76 9.15 15.75
N ALA A 309 10.93 8.57 16.01
CA ALA A 309 11.24 7.19 15.66
C ALA A 309 11.15 6.23 16.86
N ARG A 310 10.49 6.64 17.96
CA ARG A 310 10.31 5.79 19.15
C ARG A 310 9.46 4.57 18.83
N PHE A 311 9.67 3.50 19.57
CA PHE A 311 8.72 2.38 19.62
C PHE A 311 7.52 2.77 20.49
N ARG A 312 6.49 3.35 19.86
CA ARG A 312 5.33 3.94 20.56
C ARG A 312 4.29 2.91 21.00
N ASP A 313 4.10 1.86 20.21
CA ASP A 313 3.21 0.74 20.51
C ASP A 313 3.98 -0.53 20.94
N PRO A 314 3.33 -1.53 21.56
CA PRO A 314 3.95 -2.80 21.91
C PRO A 314 4.64 -3.46 20.71
N THR A 315 5.97 -3.49 20.70
CA THR A 315 6.77 -3.93 19.56
C THR A 315 7.55 -5.19 19.90
N PHE A 316 7.51 -6.16 18.98
CA PHE A 316 8.23 -7.42 19.05
C PHE A 316 9.20 -7.52 17.88
N LEU A 317 10.48 -7.63 18.20
CA LEU A 317 11.56 -7.76 17.22
C LEU A 317 12.01 -9.23 17.15
N PHE A 318 11.94 -9.81 15.96
CA PHE A 318 12.30 -11.20 15.72
C PHE A 318 13.57 -11.29 14.88
N THR A 319 14.62 -11.86 15.45
CA THR A 319 15.95 -11.95 14.85
C THR A 319 16.79 -13.01 15.56
N ASP A 320 17.87 -13.47 14.95
CA ASP A 320 18.84 -14.35 15.62
C ASP A 320 19.90 -13.53 16.36
N THR A 321 20.31 -12.41 15.78
CA THR A 321 21.34 -11.52 16.32
C THR A 321 20.87 -10.08 16.23
N LEU A 322 20.83 -9.41 17.38
CA LEU A 322 20.45 -8.01 17.49
C LEU A 322 21.64 -7.18 18.00
N THR A 323 21.93 -6.09 17.29
CA THR A 323 22.90 -5.07 17.72
C THR A 323 22.16 -3.75 17.96
N ILE A 324 22.38 -3.14 19.12
CA ILE A 324 21.97 -1.77 19.41
C ILE A 324 23.22 -0.90 19.23
N ALA A 325 23.20 -0.03 18.22
CA ALA A 325 24.29 0.84 17.81
C ALA A 325 24.01 2.34 18.08
N GLY A 326 22.86 2.66 18.68
CA GLY A 326 22.44 4.01 19.01
C GLY A 326 21.48 4.08 20.20
N ASP A 327 20.89 5.25 20.40
CA ASP A 327 19.96 5.55 21.48
C ASP A 327 18.54 5.09 21.10
N VAL A 328 17.99 4.14 21.85
CA VAL A 328 16.68 3.53 21.56
C VAL A 328 15.68 3.88 22.65
N GLU A 329 14.56 4.48 22.26
CA GLU A 329 13.47 4.85 23.15
C GLU A 329 12.19 4.11 22.79
N ALA A 330 11.47 3.67 23.82
CA ALA A 330 10.17 3.04 23.70
C ALA A 330 9.23 3.61 24.77
N THR A 331 8.06 4.06 24.36
CA THR A 331 6.95 4.40 25.27
C THR A 331 5.99 3.22 25.40
N GLY A 332 5.96 2.34 24.39
CA GLY A 332 5.34 1.02 24.43
C GLY A 332 6.28 -0.07 24.97
N ARG A 333 5.74 -1.29 25.14
CA ARG A 333 6.56 -2.46 25.49
C ARG A 333 7.44 -2.84 24.29
N LEU A 334 8.76 -2.86 24.46
CA LEU A 334 9.69 -3.41 23.46
C LEU A 334 10.19 -4.78 23.92
N GLU A 335 9.98 -5.83 23.11
CA GLU A 335 10.45 -7.19 23.37
C GLU A 335 11.31 -7.71 22.22
N ILE A 336 12.48 -8.25 22.56
CA ILE A 336 13.40 -8.87 21.61
C ILE A 336 13.27 -10.38 21.75
N LYS A 337 12.95 -11.05 20.64
CA LYS A 337 12.83 -12.50 20.58
C LYS A 337 13.97 -13.08 19.74
N ALA A 338 15.06 -13.38 20.44
CA ALA A 338 16.23 -14.04 19.87
C ALA A 338 15.94 -15.53 19.68
N MET A 339 16.05 -16.00 18.43
CA MET A 339 15.92 -17.41 18.11
C MET A 339 17.31 -18.03 18.01
N GLY A 340 17.74 -18.71 19.07
CA GLY A 340 18.94 -19.53 19.00
C GLY A 340 18.73 -20.66 18.01
N ALA A 341 19.70 -20.92 17.13
CA ALA A 341 19.72 -22.15 16.36
C ALA A 341 19.58 -23.33 17.34
N ALA A 342 18.58 -24.18 17.15
CA ALA A 342 18.58 -25.49 17.78
C ALA A 342 19.86 -26.20 17.29
N GLN A 343 20.81 -26.41 18.20
CA GLN A 343 22.10 -27.06 17.92
C GLN A 343 21.91 -28.49 17.43
#